data_AF-A0A813K9D0-F1
#
_entry.id   AF-A0A813K9D0-F1
#
_cell.length_a   1.000
_cell.length_b   1.000
_cell.length_c   1.000
_cell.angle_alpha   90.00
_cell.angle_beta   90.00
_cell.angle_gamma   90.00
#
_symmetry.space_group_name_H-M   'P 1'
#
loop_
_entity.id
_entity.type
_entity.pdbx_description
1 polymer ?
#
loop_
_entity_poly.entity_id
_entity_poly.type
_entity_poly.pdbx_seq_one_letter_code
_entity_poly.pdbx_strand_id
1 'polypeptide(L)'
;MTTIAPCGQTWQMYCGSSPVEIDKGTGLLKGAWGECLVWAKAYELQTPQWSSDPEWAQNGPAGQAAQAAMAAGPQSDKEFIEQACDNLEKACEAATAMGRALPIINQVIHRG
;
A
#
# COMPACT_ATOMS: atom_id res chain seq x y z
N MET A 1 -7.52 -9.31 -4.45
CA MET A 1 -6.76 -9.39 -3.18
C MET A 1 -7.61 -10.13 -2.15
N THR A 2 -7.34 -11.41 -1.94
CA THR A 2 -8.10 -12.27 -0.99
C THR A 2 -7.58 -12.19 0.45
N THR A 3 -6.42 -11.56 0.66
CA THR A 3 -5.80 -11.33 1.97
C THR A 3 -6.72 -10.49 2.88
N ILE A 4 -6.80 -10.85 4.15
CA ILE A 4 -7.65 -10.21 5.15
C ILE A 4 -7.04 -8.88 5.62
N ALA A 5 -7.83 -7.82 5.62
CA ALA A 5 -7.55 -6.51 6.20
C ALA A 5 -7.82 -6.51 7.71
N PRO A 6 -7.27 -5.55 8.49
CA PRO A 6 -7.48 -5.49 9.94
C PRO A 6 -8.95 -5.40 10.38
N CYS A 7 -9.83 -4.93 9.51
CA CYS A 7 -11.28 -4.88 9.76
C CYS A 7 -11.99 -6.24 9.63
N GLY A 8 -11.28 -7.33 9.33
CA GLY A 8 -11.83 -8.68 9.17
C GLY A 8 -12.45 -8.98 7.80
N GLN A 9 -12.44 -8.01 6.88
CA GLN A 9 -12.83 -8.19 5.48
C GLN A 9 -11.61 -8.50 4.60
N THR A 10 -11.81 -9.04 3.40
CA THR A 10 -10.70 -9.10 2.43
C THR A 10 -10.37 -7.70 1.91
N TRP A 11 -9.12 -7.46 1.53
CA TRP A 11 -8.73 -6.19 0.88
C TRP A 11 -9.53 -5.92 -0.40
N GLN A 12 -9.92 -6.97 -1.14
CA GLN A 12 -10.81 -6.81 -2.29
C GLN A 12 -12.18 -6.24 -1.90
N MET A 13 -12.79 -6.72 -0.82
CA MET A 13 -14.08 -6.19 -0.35
C MET A 13 -13.91 -4.77 0.20
N TYR A 14 -12.88 -4.55 1.02
CA TYR A 14 -12.65 -3.28 1.66
C TYR A 14 -12.33 -2.19 0.64
N CYS A 15 -11.32 -2.41 -0.22
CA CYS A 15 -10.96 -1.47 -1.28
C CYS A 15 -12.03 -1.35 -2.36
N GLY A 16 -12.71 -2.46 -2.71
CA GLY A 16 -13.77 -2.46 -3.72
C GLY A 16 -15.01 -1.65 -3.35
N SER A 17 -15.17 -1.31 -2.07
CA SER A 17 -16.27 -0.47 -1.57
C SER A 17 -15.95 1.04 -1.61
N SER A 18 -14.72 1.42 -1.95
CA SER A 18 -14.22 2.80 -1.85
C SER A 18 -13.51 3.25 -3.13
N PRO A 19 -13.68 4.51 -3.56
CA PRO A 19 -12.94 5.04 -4.70
C PRO A 19 -11.44 5.14 -4.38
N VAL A 20 -10.62 5.09 -5.43
CA VAL A 20 -9.21 5.44 -5.32
C VAL A 20 -9.10 6.95 -5.15
N GLU A 21 -8.48 7.38 -4.06
CA GLU A 21 -8.32 8.81 -3.75
C GLU A 21 -6.86 9.17 -3.50
N ILE A 22 -6.48 10.35 -3.99
CA ILE A 22 -5.17 10.98 -3.76
C ILE A 22 -5.39 12.22 -2.91
N ASP A 23 -4.62 12.34 -1.82
CA ASP A 23 -4.59 13.54 -1.02
C ASP A 23 -3.85 14.66 -1.78
N LYS A 24 -4.54 15.76 -2.08
CA LYS A 24 -3.98 16.86 -2.88
C LYS A 24 -2.89 17.66 -2.18
N GLY A 25 -2.84 17.63 -0.85
CA GLY A 25 -1.83 18.36 -0.06
C GLY A 25 -0.51 17.60 0.03
N THR A 26 -0.57 16.27 0.07
CA THR A 26 0.60 15.40 0.25
C THR A 26 1.01 14.64 -1.00
N GLY A 27 0.12 14.51 -2.00
CA GLY A 27 0.35 13.71 -3.20
C GLY A 27 0.37 12.20 -2.93
N LEU A 28 -0.16 11.76 -1.79
CA LEU A 28 -0.19 10.36 -1.36
C LEU A 28 -1.56 9.74 -1.62
N LEU A 29 -1.58 8.43 -1.86
CA LEU A 29 -2.81 7.65 -1.83
C LEU A 29 -3.42 7.73 -0.42
N LYS A 30 -4.75 7.82 -0.32
CA LYS A 30 -5.46 7.84 0.98
C LYS A 30 -6.66 6.89 0.99
N GLY A 31 -7.34 6.81 2.14
CA GLY A 31 -8.50 5.93 2.32
C GLY A 31 -8.13 4.46 2.23
N ALA A 32 -9.10 3.62 1.85
CA ALA A 32 -8.95 2.16 1.85
C ALA A 32 -7.76 1.68 1.00
N TRP A 33 -7.54 2.31 -0.16
CA TRP A 33 -6.43 1.98 -1.04
C TRP A 33 -5.08 2.40 -0.45
N GLY A 34 -5.01 3.57 0.18
CA GLY A 34 -3.82 4.01 0.91
C GLY A 34 -3.47 3.08 2.06
N GLU A 35 -4.47 2.70 2.88
CA GLU A 35 -4.27 1.73 3.97
C GLU A 35 -3.78 0.38 3.46
N CYS A 36 -4.38 -0.14 2.39
CA CYS A 36 -3.99 -1.40 1.76
C CYS A 36 -2.51 -1.38 1.34
N LEU A 37 -2.08 -0.30 0.67
CA LEU A 37 -0.70 -0.17 0.21
C LEU A 37 0.28 -0.05 1.37
N VAL A 38 -0.06 0.71 2.42
CA VAL A 38 0.82 0.84 3.60
C VAL A 38 0.95 -0.49 4.34
N TRP A 39 -0.13 -1.25 4.48
CA TRP A 39 -0.07 -2.59 5.09
C TRP A 39 0.77 -3.57 4.26
N ALA A 40 0.63 -3.54 2.94
CA ALA A 40 1.45 -4.34 2.04
C ALA A 40 2.93 -3.97 2.15
N LYS A 41 3.25 -2.68 2.21
CA LYS A 41 4.62 -2.20 2.38
C LYS A 41 5.19 -2.53 3.76
N ALA A 42 4.37 -2.45 4.81
CA ALA A 42 4.75 -2.87 6.15
C ALA A 42 5.19 -4.34 6.18
N TYR A 43 4.46 -5.21 5.49
CA TYR A 43 4.83 -6.62 5.35
C TYR A 43 6.18 -6.80 4.65
N GLU A 44 6.41 -6.09 3.53
CA GLU A 44 7.71 -6.14 2.83
C GLU A 44 8.87 -5.73 3.73
N LEU A 45 8.67 -4.67 4.52
CA LEU A 45 9.69 -4.11 5.41
C LEU A 45 9.98 -5.01 6.62
N GLN A 46 9.02 -5.83 7.04
CA GLN A 46 9.15 -6.76 8.17
C GLN A 46 9.55 -8.18 7.75
N THR A 47 9.39 -8.54 6.48
CA THR A 47 9.59 -9.91 5.99
C THR A 47 10.61 -9.93 4.85
N PRO A 48 11.93 -9.80 5.10
CA PRO A 48 12.94 -9.64 4.05
C PRO A 48 12.96 -10.73 2.98
N GLN A 49 12.48 -11.93 3.33
CA GLN A 49 12.36 -13.09 2.44
C GLN A 49 11.02 -13.19 1.70
N TRP A 50 10.19 -12.14 1.69
CA TRP A 50 8.90 -12.12 0.99
C TRP A 50 9.05 -12.53 -0.47
N SER A 51 10.19 -12.21 -1.11
CA SER A 51 10.46 -12.53 -2.51
C SER A 51 10.62 -14.02 -2.80
N SER A 52 10.85 -14.83 -1.77
CA SER A 52 10.91 -16.30 -1.87
C SER A 52 9.53 -16.96 -1.83
N ASP A 53 8.49 -16.21 -1.47
CA ASP A 53 7.11 -16.68 -1.53
C ASP A 53 6.60 -16.58 -2.98
N PRO A 54 6.13 -17.69 -3.60
CA PRO A 54 5.58 -17.67 -4.95
C PRO A 54 4.43 -16.67 -5.14
N GLU A 55 3.66 -16.37 -4.07
CA GLU A 55 2.58 -15.37 -4.12
C GLU A 55 3.11 -13.96 -4.42
N TRP A 56 4.31 -13.64 -3.94
CA TRP A 56 4.90 -12.29 -4.02
C TRP A 56 6.07 -12.18 -5.00
N ALA A 57 6.55 -13.30 -5.52
CA ALA A 57 7.77 -13.38 -6.33
C ALA A 57 7.78 -12.46 -7.56
N GLN A 58 6.62 -12.19 -8.16
CA GLN A 58 6.54 -11.39 -9.39
C GLN A 58 6.62 -9.87 -9.15
N ASN A 59 5.91 -9.35 -8.14
CA ASN A 59 5.76 -7.90 -7.98
C ASN A 59 5.61 -7.43 -6.52
N GLY A 60 5.97 -8.28 -5.55
CA GLY A 60 5.81 -7.99 -4.12
C GLY A 60 4.35 -7.75 -3.69
N PRO A 61 4.09 -7.71 -2.38
CA PRO A 61 2.79 -7.28 -1.86
C PRO A 61 2.46 -5.84 -2.23
N ALA A 62 3.40 -4.89 -2.06
CA ALA A 62 3.12 -3.47 -2.29
C ALA A 62 2.89 -3.17 -3.77
N GLY A 63 3.71 -3.75 -4.65
CA GLY A 63 3.51 -3.62 -6.09
C GLY A 63 2.21 -4.23 -6.58
N GLN A 64 1.77 -5.38 -6.04
CA GLN A 64 0.44 -5.93 -6.34
C GLN A 64 -0.71 -5.03 -5.86
N ALA A 65 -0.57 -4.42 -4.67
CA ALA A 65 -1.55 -3.46 -4.16
C ALA A 65 -1.62 -2.20 -5.03
N ALA A 66 -0.47 -1.67 -5.48
CA ALA A 66 -0.39 -0.53 -6.39
C ALA A 66 -1.05 -0.84 -7.75
N GLN A 67 -0.77 -2.01 -8.33
CA GLN A 67 -1.41 -2.46 -9.57
C GLN A 67 -2.93 -2.58 -9.41
N ALA A 68 -3.41 -3.09 -8.28
CA ALA A 68 -4.84 -3.17 -7.99
C ALA A 68 -5.49 -1.78 -7.86
N ALA A 69 -4.82 -0.84 -7.19
CA ALA A 69 -5.28 0.54 -7.07
C ALA A 69 -5.35 1.22 -8.44
N MET A 70 -4.30 1.07 -9.27
CA MET A 70 -4.32 1.53 -10.65
C MET A 70 -5.50 0.92 -11.39
N ALA A 71 -5.68 -0.41 -11.35
CA ALA A 71 -6.77 -1.12 -12.04
C ALA A 71 -8.17 -0.63 -11.65
N ALA A 72 -8.37 -0.28 -10.37
CA ALA A 72 -9.65 0.21 -9.86
C ALA A 72 -9.92 1.70 -10.14
N GLY A 73 -8.87 2.50 -10.33
CA GLY A 73 -9.00 3.94 -10.56
C GLY A 73 -9.39 4.31 -12.00
N PRO A 74 -9.87 5.55 -12.21
CA PRO A 74 -10.20 6.06 -13.54
C PRO A 74 -9.02 5.99 -14.51
N GLN A 75 -9.27 5.68 -15.78
CA GLN A 75 -8.21 5.58 -16.79
C GLN A 75 -7.46 6.91 -16.97
N SER A 76 -8.13 8.05 -16.82
CA SER A 76 -7.54 9.39 -16.89
C SER A 76 -6.52 9.66 -15.79
N ASP A 77 -6.60 8.91 -14.68
CA ASP A 77 -5.88 9.22 -13.45
C ASP A 77 -4.74 8.23 -13.19
N LYS A 78 -4.49 7.27 -14.08
CA LYS A 78 -3.54 6.17 -13.89
C LYS A 78 -2.14 6.66 -13.54
N GLU A 79 -1.62 7.64 -14.27
CA GLU A 79 -0.28 8.20 -14.01
C GLU A 79 -0.22 8.89 -12.63
N PHE A 80 -1.29 9.58 -12.22
CA PHE A 80 -1.37 10.19 -10.90
C PHE A 80 -1.47 9.14 -9.78
N ILE A 81 -2.22 8.06 -10.01
CA ILE A 81 -2.37 6.97 -9.05
C ILE A 81 -1.05 6.22 -8.90
N GLU A 82 -0.38 5.88 -9.99
CA GLU A 82 0.94 5.25 -9.99
C GLU A 82 1.94 6.13 -9.21
N GLN A 83 1.99 7.43 -9.52
CA GLN A 83 2.87 8.36 -8.81
C GLN A 83 2.54 8.46 -7.31
N ALA A 84 1.26 8.42 -6.95
CA ALA A 84 0.81 8.46 -5.55
C ALA A 84 1.17 7.17 -4.78
N CYS A 85 1.11 6.01 -5.44
CA CYS A 85 1.59 4.74 -4.89
C CYS A 85 3.09 4.79 -4.59
N ASP A 86 3.90 5.20 -5.58
CA ASP A 86 5.35 5.36 -5.45
C ASP A 86 5.73 6.31 -4.31
N ASN A 87 5.02 7.44 -4.21
CA ASN A 87 5.27 8.42 -3.15
C ASN A 87 4.94 7.85 -1.77
N LEU A 88 3.86 7.06 -1.67
CA LEU A 88 3.44 6.44 -0.41
C LEU A 88 4.41 5.34 0.04
N GLU A 89 4.92 4.53 -0.88
CA GLU A 89 5.95 3.54 -0.58
C GLU A 89 7.24 4.21 -0.07
N LYS A 90 7.72 5.24 -0.77
CA LYS A 90 8.89 6.03 -0.33
C LYS A 90 8.67 6.67 1.04
N ALA A 91 7.45 7.15 1.32
CA ALA A 91 7.10 7.70 2.62
C ALA A 91 7.16 6.64 3.73
N CYS A 92 6.74 5.40 3.45
CA CYS A 92 6.84 4.27 4.39
C CYS A 92 8.29 3.89 4.68
N GLU A 93 9.13 3.83 3.63
CA GLU A 93 10.56 3.54 3.76
C GLU A 93 11.27 4.63 4.57
N ALA A 94 11.00 5.91 4.29
CA ALA A 94 11.55 7.04 5.02
C ALA A 94 11.08 7.04 6.49
N ALA A 95 9.79 6.80 6.76
CA ALA A 95 9.27 6.71 8.12
C ALA A 95 9.98 5.61 8.91
N THR A 96 10.13 4.43 8.31
CA THR A 96 10.82 3.28 8.93
C THR A 96 12.29 3.59 9.22
N ALA A 97 13.01 4.19 8.26
CA ALA A 97 14.41 4.58 8.44
C ALA A 97 14.61 5.61 9.56
N MET A 98 13.60 6.44 9.83
CA MET A 98 13.59 7.44 10.91
C MET A 98 13.01 6.92 12.23
N GLY A 99 12.58 5.65 12.30
CA GLY A 99 11.89 5.10 13.48
C GLY A 99 10.55 5.78 13.77
N ARG A 100 9.87 6.28 12.74
CA ARG A 100 8.57 6.95 12.82
C ARG A 100 7.43 6.00 12.45
N ALA A 101 6.22 6.39 12.82
CA ALA A 101 5.02 5.69 12.40
C ALA A 101 4.83 5.78 10.88
N LEU A 102 4.40 4.67 10.29
CA LEU A 102 4.00 4.61 8.88
C LEU A 102 2.82 5.55 8.62
N PRO A 103 2.76 6.17 7.43
CA PRO A 103 1.67 7.05 7.05
C PRO A 103 0.33 6.29 7.08
N ILE A 104 -0.77 7.00 7.33
CA ILE A 104 -2.15 6.49 7.32
C ILE A 104 -2.47 5.53 8.48
N ILE A 105 -1.73 4.43 8.65
CA ILE A 105 -2.05 3.39 9.64
C ILE A 105 -1.47 3.70 11.04
N ASN A 106 -0.59 4.70 11.15
CA ASN A 106 0.02 5.17 12.40
C ASN A 106 0.70 4.05 13.22
N GLN A 107 1.37 3.11 12.55
CA GLN A 107 2.11 2.02 13.19
C GLN A 107 3.61 2.22 13.04
N VAL A 108 4.35 2.11 14.15
CA VAL A 108 5.81 2.05 14.13
C VAL A 108 6.21 0.60 13.84
N ILE A 109 7.02 0.40 12.81
CA ILE A 109 7.59 -0.91 12.51
C ILE A 109 9.09 -0.88 12.85
N HIS A 110 9.56 -1.91 13.53
CA HIS A 110 10.97 -2.09 13.81
C HIS A 110 11.55 -3.06 12.79
N ARG A 111 12.63 -2.70 12.10
CA ARG A 111 13.40 -3.68 11.33
C ARG A 111 14.00 -4.67 12.33
N GLY A 112 13.54 -5.92 12.25
CA GLY A 112 14.10 -7.05 12.99
C GLY A 112 15.50 -7.42 12.51
#